data_AF-A0A1F2T3F9-F1
#
_entry.id   AF-A0A1F2T3F9-F1
#
_cell.length_a   1.000
_cell.length_b   1.000
_cell.length_c   1.000
_cell.angle_alpha   90.00
_cell.angle_beta   90.00
_cell.angle_gamma   90.00
#
_symmetry.space_group_name_H-M   'P 1'
#
loop_
_entity.id
_entity.type
_entity.pdbx_description
1 polymer ?
#
loop_
_entity_poly.entity_id
_entity_poly.type
_entity_poly.pdbx_seq_one_letter_code
_entity_poly.pdbx_strand_id
1 'polypeptide(L)'
;MAAAAVIILSAPFAQQAFTEISVRWPAQFRAIIISASAVPATGAFLVACWRIRERRLVRYTLAALGFACGVGLIGLAGLTFSESFHFIEYGMLTALFYPVWRAGTGAQSEDWSVLALPVLAAAMAGTLDEWFQWFIPIRAGEARDILLNAAAAGCGLLVVVAVEPPRRLRRTLDAHSRRRVVAYTAAALAAFAVFFMVVHVGYDVRDPEIGSFRARFTAEGLAEAARDRLQRWRTQPPVVQRRLGREDHYLTEALWHVQRRNQAWSAGDAAAAWRENRILEKFYAPVLDAPTYAAAAGHRWPASQRAEAAGRGVAAPYASTAYAYPLYVWPDRPLW
;
A
#
# COMPACT_ATOMS: atom_id res chain seq x y z
N MET A 1 21.53 -5.14 10.96
CA MET A 1 20.57 -6.18 10.51
C MET A 1 19.45 -6.42 11.51
N ALA A 2 19.71 -6.77 12.77
CA ALA A 2 18.65 -6.99 13.77
C ALA A 2 17.67 -5.79 13.90
N ALA A 3 18.17 -4.55 14.01
CA ALA A 3 17.32 -3.36 14.08
C ALA A 3 16.43 -3.16 12.83
N ALA A 4 16.97 -3.43 11.63
CA ALA A 4 16.21 -3.34 10.39
C ALA A 4 15.10 -4.41 10.32
N ALA A 5 15.40 -5.63 10.78
CA ALA A 5 14.42 -6.70 10.87
C ALA A 5 13.29 -6.36 11.87
N VAL A 6 13.62 -5.73 13.00
CA VAL A 6 12.60 -5.27 13.96
C VAL A 6 11.64 -4.29 13.33
N ILE A 7 12.14 -3.27 12.61
CA ILE A 7 11.28 -2.27 11.93
C ILE A 7 10.33 -2.95 10.95
N ILE A 8 10.86 -3.80 10.06
CA ILE A 8 10.07 -4.49 9.02
C ILE A 8 9.02 -5.42 9.66
N LEU A 9 9.41 -6.18 10.68
CA LEU A 9 8.50 -7.13 11.33
C LEU A 9 7.48 -6.45 12.26
N SER A 10 7.72 -5.21 12.69
CA SER A 10 6.77 -4.45 13.52
C SER A 10 5.68 -3.74 12.73
N ALA A 11 5.89 -3.47 11.44
CA ALA A 11 4.97 -2.67 10.61
C ALA A 11 3.50 -3.19 10.65
N PRO A 12 3.22 -4.51 10.54
CA PRO A 12 1.85 -5.03 10.63
C PRO A 12 1.16 -4.76 11.99
N PHE A 13 1.94 -4.63 13.06
CA PHE A 13 1.44 -4.43 14.42
C PHE A 13 1.27 -2.95 14.77
N ALA A 14 1.94 -2.03 14.04
CA ALA A 14 1.84 -0.60 14.30
C ALA A 14 0.40 -0.10 14.16
N GLN A 15 -0.31 -0.50 13.10
CA GLN A 15 -1.72 -0.13 12.92
C GLN A 15 -2.59 -0.70 14.05
N GLN A 16 -2.31 -1.91 14.54
CA GLN A 16 -3.05 -2.47 15.68
C GLN A 16 -2.84 -1.64 16.93
N ALA A 17 -1.59 -1.32 17.26
CA ALA A 17 -1.29 -0.44 18.38
C ALA A 17 -2.03 0.89 18.23
N PHE A 18 -2.05 1.48 17.04
CA PHE A 18 -2.76 2.74 16.80
C PHE A 18 -4.27 2.61 16.95
N THR A 19 -4.90 1.56 16.42
CA THR A 19 -6.34 1.33 16.62
C THR A 19 -6.65 1.18 18.12
N GLU A 20 -5.91 0.35 18.84
CA GLU A 20 -6.11 0.14 20.29
C GLU A 20 -5.92 1.42 21.09
N ILE A 21 -4.87 2.20 20.78
CA ILE A 21 -4.63 3.50 21.44
C ILE A 21 -5.77 4.48 21.11
N SER A 22 -6.26 4.49 19.86
CA SER A 22 -7.35 5.40 19.46
C SER A 22 -8.67 5.11 20.17
N VAL A 23 -8.96 3.84 20.43
CA VAL A 23 -10.16 3.40 21.17
C VAL A 23 -9.99 3.66 22.67
N ARG A 24 -8.81 3.37 23.23
CA ARG A 24 -8.56 3.45 24.67
C ARG A 24 -8.30 4.87 25.18
N TRP A 25 -7.68 5.72 24.35
CA TRP A 25 -7.30 7.08 24.70
C TRP A 25 -7.62 8.07 23.56
N PRO A 26 -8.91 8.23 23.17
CA PRO A 26 -9.29 9.05 22.01
C PRO A 26 -8.84 10.52 22.14
N ALA A 27 -8.90 11.10 23.34
CA ALA A 27 -8.50 12.48 23.59
C ALA A 27 -6.97 12.68 23.46
N GLN A 28 -6.17 11.67 23.82
CA GLN A 28 -4.71 11.73 23.80
C GLN A 28 -4.10 11.12 22.54
N PHE A 29 -4.88 10.39 21.74
CA PHE A 29 -4.40 9.64 20.58
C PHE A 29 -3.51 10.49 19.70
N ARG A 30 -3.99 11.66 19.27
CA ARG A 30 -3.22 12.59 18.41
C ARG A 30 -1.89 13.01 19.05
N ALA A 31 -1.88 13.31 20.35
CA ALA A 31 -0.66 13.73 21.06
C ALA A 31 0.35 12.58 21.20
N ILE A 32 -0.11 11.39 21.58
CA ILE A 32 0.72 10.18 21.68
C ILE A 32 1.39 9.89 20.34
N ILE A 33 0.59 9.91 19.28
CA ILE A 33 0.99 9.65 17.91
C ILE A 33 2.01 10.66 17.39
N ILE A 34 1.72 11.96 17.54
CA ILE A 34 2.67 13.02 17.14
C ILE A 34 3.97 12.85 17.92
N SER A 35 3.90 12.54 19.22
CA SER A 35 5.09 12.35 20.06
C SER A 35 5.90 11.13 19.63
N ALA A 36 5.24 10.02 19.30
CA ALA A 36 5.88 8.79 18.82
C ALA A 36 6.68 9.00 17.52
N SER A 37 6.31 9.97 16.70
CA SER A 37 7.02 10.32 15.45
C SER A 37 8.00 11.48 15.61
N ALA A 38 7.55 12.56 16.25
CA ALA A 38 8.33 13.79 16.40
C ALA A 38 9.51 13.63 17.35
N VAL A 39 9.39 12.86 18.43
CA VAL A 39 10.49 12.65 19.38
C VAL A 39 11.67 11.91 18.74
N PRO A 40 11.48 10.75 18.06
CA PRO A 40 12.59 10.10 17.33
C PRO A 40 13.18 10.99 16.24
N ALA A 41 12.36 11.69 15.46
CA ALA A 41 12.84 12.59 14.41
C ALA A 41 13.67 13.75 14.98
N THR A 42 13.22 14.35 16.08
CA THR A 42 13.96 15.41 16.79
C THR A 42 15.25 14.88 17.40
N GLY A 43 15.21 13.71 18.04
CA GLY A 43 16.40 13.03 18.56
C GLY A 43 17.43 12.76 17.48
N ALA A 44 17.01 12.25 16.32
CA ALA A 44 17.87 12.03 15.16
C ALA A 44 18.48 13.34 14.64
N PHE A 45 17.69 14.42 14.57
CA PHE A 45 18.17 15.75 14.20
C PHE A 45 19.22 16.28 15.18
N LEU A 46 18.96 16.19 16.49
CA LEU A 46 19.91 16.63 17.52
C LEU A 46 21.21 15.83 17.49
N VAL A 47 21.12 14.50 17.32
CA VAL A 47 22.30 13.63 17.14
C VAL A 47 23.07 14.02 15.88
N ALA A 48 22.37 14.30 14.77
CA ALA A 48 23.00 14.78 13.55
C ALA A 48 23.77 16.09 13.78
N CYS A 49 23.12 17.07 14.41
CA CYS A 49 23.75 18.34 14.76
C CYS A 49 24.99 18.16 15.67
N TRP A 50 24.91 17.27 16.66
CA TRP A 50 26.02 17.00 17.58
C TRP A 50 27.21 16.30 16.92
N ARG A 51 26.96 15.43 15.94
CA ARG A 51 28.00 14.67 15.21
C ARG A 51 28.66 15.45 14.08
N ILE A 52 28.01 16.49 13.54
CA ILE A 52 28.58 17.32 12.47
C ILE A 52 29.62 18.28 13.06
N ARG A 53 30.91 17.93 12.94
CA ARG A 53 32.03 18.76 13.44
C ARG A 53 32.73 19.55 12.33
N GLU A 54 32.86 18.96 11.15
CA GLU A 54 33.56 19.51 9.99
C GLU A 54 32.60 19.85 8.86
N ARG A 55 32.97 20.76 7.95
CA ARG A 55 32.16 21.15 6.77
C ARG A 55 30.69 21.47 7.13
N ARG A 56 30.51 22.19 8.23
CA ARG A 56 29.22 22.41 8.89
C ARG A 56 28.14 22.91 7.93
N LEU A 57 28.45 23.91 7.11
CA LEU A 57 27.48 24.49 6.18
C LEU A 57 26.89 23.42 5.24
N VAL A 58 27.72 22.73 4.48
CA VAL A 58 27.27 21.71 3.51
C VAL A 58 26.48 20.60 4.20
N ARG A 59 26.96 20.13 5.35
CA ARG A 59 26.33 19.01 6.06
C ARG A 59 25.02 19.43 6.72
N TYR A 60 24.94 20.62 7.31
CA TYR A 60 23.68 21.16 7.80
C TYR A 60 22.70 21.43 6.67
N THR A 61 23.16 21.92 5.52
CA THR A 61 22.30 22.07 4.34
C THR A 61 21.74 20.72 3.88
N LEU A 62 22.56 19.67 3.81
CA LEU A 62 22.10 18.33 3.44
C LEU A 62 21.10 17.75 4.46
N ALA A 63 21.40 17.87 5.75
CA ALA A 63 20.48 17.43 6.79
C ALA A 63 19.15 18.22 6.73
N ALA A 64 19.22 19.54 6.67
CA ALA A 64 18.06 20.42 6.57
C ALA A 64 17.25 20.12 5.31
N LEU A 65 17.88 19.85 4.17
CA LEU A 65 17.19 19.44 2.94
C LEU A 65 16.49 18.09 3.14
N GLY A 66 17.15 17.10 3.73
CA GLY A 66 16.54 15.81 4.03
C GLY A 66 15.28 15.94 4.89
N PHE A 67 15.36 16.72 5.98
CA PHE A 67 14.22 16.98 6.87
C PHE A 67 13.14 17.83 6.20
N ALA A 68 13.50 18.90 5.49
CA ALA A 68 12.56 19.78 4.82
C ALA A 68 11.81 19.05 3.69
N CYS A 69 12.49 18.21 2.91
CA CYS A 69 11.84 17.35 1.92
C CYS A 69 10.91 16.35 2.58
N GLY A 70 11.32 15.70 3.68
CA GLY A 70 10.46 14.75 4.40
C GLY A 70 9.20 15.40 4.95
N VAL A 71 9.33 16.51 5.68
CA VAL A 71 8.20 17.28 6.22
C VAL A 71 7.32 17.83 5.10
N GLY A 72 7.95 18.36 4.03
CA GLY A 72 7.25 18.89 2.87
C GLY A 72 6.43 17.81 2.17
N LEU A 73 6.99 16.61 1.96
CA LEU A 73 6.26 15.48 1.35
C LEU A 73 5.11 15.03 2.24
N ILE A 74 5.31 14.89 3.55
CA ILE A 74 4.24 14.51 4.49
C ILE A 74 3.09 15.54 4.44
N GLY A 75 3.42 16.83 4.50
CA GLY A 75 2.43 17.91 4.52
C GLY A 75 1.72 18.10 3.18
N LEU A 76 2.47 18.18 2.08
CA LEU A 76 1.93 18.45 0.74
C LEU A 76 1.16 17.25 0.17
N ALA A 77 1.58 16.02 0.47
CA ALA A 77 0.86 14.83 0.02
C ALA A 77 -0.34 14.48 0.92
N GLY A 78 -0.57 15.24 1.99
CA GLY A 78 -1.68 15.03 2.92
C GLY A 78 -1.64 13.64 3.56
N LEU A 79 -0.45 13.14 3.88
CA LEU A 79 -0.29 11.78 4.38
C LEU A 79 -1.08 11.60 5.68
N THR A 80 -1.83 10.51 5.76
CA THR A 80 -2.38 10.04 7.02
C THR A 80 -1.26 9.75 8.00
N PHE A 81 -1.64 9.56 9.26
CA PHE A 81 -0.66 9.23 10.27
C PHE A 81 0.06 7.90 9.98
N SER A 82 -0.66 6.85 9.56
CA SER A 82 -0.05 5.55 9.23
C SER A 82 0.98 5.70 8.10
N GLU A 83 0.67 6.47 7.07
CA GLU A 83 1.60 6.75 5.96
C GLU A 83 2.81 7.57 6.45
N SER A 84 2.59 8.56 7.31
CA SER A 84 3.69 9.37 7.89
C SER A 84 4.63 8.53 8.75
N PHE A 85 4.08 7.58 9.50
CA PHE A 85 4.86 6.65 10.31
C PHE A 85 5.71 5.73 9.43
N HIS A 86 5.11 5.09 8.42
CA HIS A 86 5.86 4.29 7.43
C HIS A 86 6.94 5.15 6.73
N PHE A 87 6.63 6.39 6.35
CA PHE A 87 7.61 7.30 5.74
C PHE A 87 8.85 7.48 6.64
N ILE A 88 8.66 7.67 7.94
CA ILE A 88 9.79 7.78 8.89
C ILE A 88 10.55 6.45 8.97
N GLU A 89 9.84 5.31 9.05
CA GLU A 89 10.45 3.98 9.11
C GLU A 89 11.37 3.69 7.92
N TYR A 90 10.95 3.99 6.70
CA TYR A 90 11.77 3.76 5.50
C TYR A 90 12.96 4.73 5.39
N GLY A 91 12.81 5.95 5.91
CA GLY A 91 13.94 6.86 6.09
C GLY A 91 14.98 6.31 7.07
N MET A 92 14.53 5.79 8.22
CA MET A 92 15.39 5.15 9.22
C MET A 92 16.03 3.86 8.69
N LEU A 93 15.29 3.04 7.95
CA LEU A 93 15.77 1.82 7.34
C LEU A 93 16.95 2.10 6.40
N THR A 94 16.84 3.17 5.59
CA THR A 94 17.92 3.59 4.70
C THR A 94 19.15 4.06 5.48
N ALA A 95 18.95 4.76 6.60
CA ALA A 95 20.04 5.15 7.49
C ALA A 95 20.73 3.94 8.14
N LEU A 96 20.02 2.82 8.37
CA LEU A 96 20.60 1.56 8.84
C LEU A 96 21.33 0.79 7.73
N PHE A 97 20.84 0.86 6.49
CA PHE A 97 21.46 0.25 5.34
C PHE A 97 22.76 0.94 4.96
N TYR A 98 22.79 2.27 4.90
CA TYR A 98 23.94 3.03 4.43
C TYR A 98 25.30 2.61 5.04
N PRO A 99 25.45 2.45 6.38
CA PRO A 99 26.71 2.00 6.98
C PRO A 99 27.18 0.62 6.50
N VAL A 100 26.25 -0.30 6.21
CA VAL A 100 26.56 -1.65 5.73
C VAL A 100 27.21 -1.59 4.35
N TRP A 101 26.63 -0.82 3.42
CA TRP A 101 27.20 -0.67 2.09
C TRP A 101 28.51 0.11 2.10
N ARG A 102 28.62 1.16 2.93
CA ARG A 102 29.86 1.90 3.09
C ARG A 102 30.99 1.03 3.64
N ALA A 103 30.70 0.15 4.61
CA ALA A 103 31.68 -0.79 5.12
C ALA A 103 32.10 -1.84 4.08
N GLY A 104 31.14 -2.30 3.25
CA GLY A 104 31.36 -3.33 2.23
C GLY A 104 32.13 -2.88 0.99
N THR A 105 32.13 -1.58 0.65
CA THR A 105 32.87 -1.07 -0.52
C THR A 105 34.38 -0.94 -0.30
N GLY A 106 34.88 -1.22 0.92
CA GLY A 106 36.30 -1.08 1.25
C GLY A 106 36.76 0.38 1.32
N ALA A 107 37.85 0.65 2.05
CA ALA A 107 38.32 2.01 2.31
C ALA A 107 38.78 2.80 1.07
N GLN A 108 38.95 2.14 -0.08
CA GLN A 108 39.50 2.73 -1.31
C GLN A 108 38.46 2.97 -2.42
N SER A 109 37.23 2.45 -2.31
CA SER A 109 36.23 2.45 -3.41
C SER A 109 34.85 2.97 -2.99
N GLU A 110 34.82 4.11 -2.31
CA GLU A 110 33.57 4.85 -2.10
C GLU A 110 33.16 5.57 -3.40
N ASP A 111 32.51 4.89 -4.33
CA ASP A 111 31.87 5.50 -5.50
C ASP A 111 30.35 5.72 -5.27
N TRP A 112 29.63 6.19 -6.29
CA TRP A 112 28.19 6.44 -6.20
C TRP A 112 27.33 5.24 -5.74
N SER A 113 27.85 4.00 -5.81
CA SER A 113 27.09 2.84 -5.35
C SER A 113 26.81 2.85 -3.86
N VAL A 114 27.65 3.53 -3.05
CA VAL A 114 27.42 3.68 -1.60
C VAL A 114 26.16 4.48 -1.28
N LEU A 115 25.71 5.30 -2.23
CA LEU A 115 24.50 6.11 -2.13
C LEU A 115 23.30 5.41 -2.79
N ALA A 116 23.50 4.82 -3.97
CA ALA A 116 22.43 4.20 -4.73
C ALA A 116 21.90 2.90 -4.09
N LEU A 117 22.81 2.03 -3.62
CA LEU A 117 22.43 0.68 -3.17
C LEU A 117 21.55 0.68 -1.91
N PRO A 118 21.77 1.52 -0.88
CA PRO A 118 20.86 1.62 0.28
C PRO A 118 19.44 2.03 -0.11
N VAL A 119 19.30 2.98 -1.04
CA VAL A 119 17.97 3.44 -1.51
C VAL A 119 17.28 2.34 -2.31
N LEU A 120 17.99 1.65 -3.20
CA LEU A 120 17.45 0.51 -3.95
C LEU A 120 17.03 -0.63 -3.01
N ALA A 121 17.83 -0.91 -1.97
CA ALA A 121 17.49 -1.91 -0.97
C ALA A 121 16.25 -1.51 -0.15
N ALA A 122 16.12 -0.24 0.24
CA ALA A 122 14.94 0.26 0.95
C ALA A 122 13.70 0.25 0.05
N ALA A 123 13.81 0.59 -1.23
CA ALA A 123 12.71 0.50 -2.19
C ALA A 123 12.24 -0.94 -2.43
N MET A 124 13.17 -1.90 -2.50
CA MET A 124 12.83 -3.33 -2.56
C MET A 124 12.13 -3.78 -1.28
N ALA A 125 12.62 -3.39 -0.10
CA ALA A 125 11.97 -3.68 1.17
C ALA A 125 10.54 -3.11 1.21
N GLY A 126 10.36 -1.86 0.76
CA GLY A 126 9.04 -1.22 0.64
C GLY A 126 8.10 -1.94 -0.31
N THR A 127 8.62 -2.42 -1.45
CA THR A 127 7.83 -3.21 -2.40
C THR A 127 7.37 -4.54 -1.79
N LEU A 128 8.27 -5.23 -1.07
CA LEU A 128 7.96 -6.51 -0.43
C LEU A 128 7.00 -6.35 0.74
N ASP A 129 7.11 -5.26 1.50
CA ASP A 129 6.18 -4.93 2.58
C ASP A 129 4.78 -4.63 2.03
N GLU A 130 4.64 -3.77 1.01
CA GLU A 130 3.35 -3.52 0.35
C GLU A 130 2.74 -4.79 -0.27
N TRP A 131 3.59 -5.65 -0.85
CA TRP A 131 3.15 -6.96 -1.34
C TRP A 131 2.67 -7.88 -0.22
N PHE A 132 3.35 -7.87 0.94
CA PHE A 132 2.94 -8.64 2.10
C PHE A 132 1.64 -8.10 2.72
N GLN A 133 1.51 -6.78 2.81
CA GLN A 133 0.32 -6.10 3.32
C GLN A 133 -0.91 -6.41 2.47
N TRP A 134 -0.76 -6.64 1.16
CA TRP A 134 -1.87 -7.10 0.31
C TRP A 134 -2.52 -8.42 0.77
N PHE A 135 -1.80 -9.26 1.52
CA PHE A 135 -2.37 -10.47 2.12
C PHE A 135 -3.10 -10.21 3.44
N ILE A 136 -2.89 -9.06 4.08
CA ILE A 136 -3.50 -8.69 5.37
C ILE A 136 -4.89 -8.09 5.12
N PRO A 137 -5.96 -8.57 5.79
CA PRO A 137 -7.29 -8.04 5.55
C PRO A 137 -7.45 -6.55 5.81
N ILE A 138 -8.28 -5.88 4.98
CA ILE A 138 -8.47 -4.40 4.94
C ILE A 138 -7.24 -3.60 4.47
N ARG A 139 -6.09 -4.24 4.25
CA ARG A 139 -4.94 -3.56 3.68
C ARG A 139 -4.91 -3.77 2.17
N ALA A 140 -4.66 -2.69 1.44
CA ALA A 140 -4.36 -2.75 0.03
C ALA A 140 -2.89 -2.40 -0.14
N GLY A 141 -2.15 -3.21 -0.89
CA GLY A 141 -0.85 -2.78 -1.36
C GLY A 141 -1.05 -1.69 -2.40
N GLU A 142 -0.46 -0.51 -2.18
CA GLU A 142 -0.58 0.62 -3.09
C GLU A 142 0.76 0.95 -3.75
N ALA A 143 0.79 1.01 -5.09
CA ALA A 143 1.98 1.45 -5.83
C ALA A 143 2.45 2.86 -5.40
N ARG A 144 1.52 3.73 -4.97
CA ARG A 144 1.84 5.05 -4.42
C ARG A 144 2.70 4.94 -3.17
N ASP A 145 2.42 3.99 -2.29
CA ASP A 145 3.12 3.84 -1.02
C ASP A 145 4.54 3.33 -1.24
N ILE A 146 4.78 2.50 -2.26
CA ILE A 146 6.14 2.13 -2.70
C ILE A 146 6.95 3.36 -3.12
N LEU A 147 6.34 4.29 -3.87
CA LEU A 147 7.00 5.53 -4.29
C LEU A 147 7.30 6.44 -3.09
N LEU A 148 6.37 6.53 -2.13
CA LEU A 148 6.58 7.25 -0.88
C LEU A 148 7.72 6.64 -0.05
N ASN A 149 7.80 5.30 0.02
CA ASN A 149 8.88 4.58 0.70
C ASN A 149 10.25 4.84 0.04
N ALA A 150 10.30 4.92 -1.30
CA ALA A 150 11.51 5.30 -2.02
C ALA A 150 11.90 6.78 -1.79
N ALA A 151 10.93 7.68 -1.72
CA ALA A 151 11.18 9.09 -1.39
C ALA A 151 11.67 9.26 0.06
N ALA A 152 11.06 8.55 1.01
CA ALA A 152 11.50 8.43 2.39
C ALA A 152 12.95 7.95 2.49
N ALA A 153 13.30 6.91 1.71
CA ALA A 153 14.65 6.41 1.63
C ALA A 153 15.64 7.48 1.16
N GLY A 154 15.28 8.26 0.13
CA GLY A 154 16.05 9.41 -0.32
C GLY A 154 16.27 10.47 0.78
N CYS A 155 15.22 10.83 1.52
CA CYS A 155 15.32 11.77 2.65
C CYS A 155 16.23 11.22 3.76
N GLY A 156 16.06 9.95 4.13
CA GLY A 156 16.90 9.27 5.12
C GLY A 156 18.37 9.20 4.70
N LEU A 157 18.63 8.98 3.41
CA LEU A 157 19.97 8.99 2.84
C LEU A 157 20.63 10.38 2.98
N LEU A 158 19.90 11.46 2.66
CA LEU A 158 20.44 12.83 2.80
C LEU A 158 20.86 13.12 4.25
N VAL A 159 20.02 12.72 5.21
CA VAL A 159 20.31 12.90 6.64
C VAL A 159 21.53 12.06 7.04
N VAL A 160 21.58 10.76 6.71
CA VAL A 160 22.70 9.91 7.14
C VAL A 160 24.02 10.31 6.47
N VAL A 161 24.01 10.74 5.21
CA VAL A 161 25.21 11.27 4.52
C VAL A 161 25.66 12.59 5.13
N ALA A 162 24.74 13.43 5.62
CA ALA A 162 25.10 14.62 6.38
C ALA A 162 25.80 14.25 7.70
N VAL A 163 25.35 13.23 8.43
CA VAL A 163 25.98 12.79 9.69
C VAL A 163 27.29 12.05 9.45
N GLU A 164 27.37 11.31 8.35
CA GLU A 164 28.40 10.32 8.12
C GLU A 164 28.79 10.28 6.62
N PRO A 165 29.37 11.37 6.09
CA PRO A 165 29.65 11.49 4.66
C PRO A 165 30.68 10.45 4.20
N PRO A 166 30.64 10.03 2.93
CA PRO A 166 31.74 9.27 2.36
C PRO A 166 33.04 10.09 2.48
N ARG A 167 34.13 9.44 2.83
CA ARG A 167 35.48 10.03 2.93
C ARG A 167 35.91 10.63 1.59
N ARG A 168 35.68 9.89 0.49
CA ARG A 168 36.02 10.33 -0.88
C ARG A 168 35.06 9.72 -1.89
N LEU A 169 34.03 10.49 -2.27
CA LEU A 169 33.09 10.05 -3.31
C LEU A 169 33.72 10.15 -4.71
N ARG A 170 33.99 9.01 -5.33
CA ARG A 170 34.43 8.94 -6.74
C ARG A 170 33.23 9.12 -7.66
N ARG A 171 33.39 9.98 -8.67
CA ARG A 171 32.33 10.24 -9.67
C ARG A 171 32.09 9.06 -10.61
N THR A 172 33.08 8.22 -10.83
CA THR A 172 32.99 7.06 -11.71
C THR A 172 32.70 5.80 -10.92
N LEU A 173 31.71 5.02 -11.38
CA LEU A 173 31.46 3.68 -10.84
C LEU A 173 32.54 2.72 -11.31
N ASP A 174 33.17 2.03 -10.38
CA ASP A 174 34.04 0.91 -10.73
C ASP A 174 33.22 -0.23 -11.38
N ALA A 175 33.88 -1.16 -12.07
CA ALA A 175 33.19 -2.21 -12.81
C ALA A 175 32.34 -3.12 -11.91
N HIS A 176 32.79 -3.38 -10.68
CA HIS A 176 32.08 -4.22 -9.71
C HIS A 176 30.86 -3.48 -9.15
N SER A 177 31.05 -2.23 -8.71
CA SER A 177 29.98 -1.36 -8.21
C SER A 177 28.89 -1.11 -9.26
N ARG A 178 29.28 -0.91 -10.53
CA ARG A 178 28.33 -0.79 -11.65
C ARG A 178 27.48 -2.04 -11.83
N ARG A 179 28.10 -3.24 -11.81
CA ARG A 179 27.37 -4.51 -11.90
C ARG A 179 26.38 -4.65 -10.75
N ARG A 180 26.77 -4.28 -9.53
CA ARG A 180 25.88 -4.31 -8.37
C ARG A 180 24.72 -3.34 -8.49
N VAL A 181 24.97 -2.09 -8.88
CA VAL A 181 23.90 -1.10 -9.09
C VAL A 181 22.92 -1.59 -10.15
N VAL A 182 23.41 -2.06 -11.30
CA VAL A 182 22.55 -2.63 -12.36
C VAL A 182 21.74 -3.81 -11.85
N ALA A 183 22.36 -4.75 -11.12
CA ALA A 183 21.67 -5.91 -10.56
C ALA A 183 20.58 -5.51 -9.55
N TYR A 184 20.86 -4.57 -8.64
CA TYR A 184 19.88 -4.09 -7.66
C TYR A 184 18.76 -3.28 -8.31
N THR A 185 19.07 -2.48 -9.33
CA THR A 185 18.04 -1.77 -10.11
C THR A 185 17.15 -2.76 -10.84
N ALA A 186 17.73 -3.76 -11.51
CA ALA A 186 16.95 -4.81 -12.17
C ALA A 186 16.08 -5.59 -11.18
N ALA A 187 16.63 -5.95 -10.01
CA ALA A 187 15.89 -6.63 -8.96
C ALA A 187 14.74 -5.77 -8.39
N ALA A 188 14.98 -4.47 -8.15
CA ALA A 188 13.95 -3.55 -7.68
C ALA A 188 12.82 -3.36 -8.70
N LEU A 189 13.17 -3.19 -9.98
CA LEU A 189 12.18 -3.09 -11.06
C LEU A 189 11.40 -4.39 -11.24
N ALA A 190 12.07 -5.55 -11.17
CA ALA A 190 11.41 -6.85 -11.25
C ALA A 190 10.46 -7.07 -10.07
N ALA A 191 10.89 -6.75 -8.84
CA ALA A 191 10.06 -6.83 -7.65
C ALA A 191 8.82 -5.93 -7.78
N PHE A 192 9.00 -4.68 -8.22
CA PHE A 192 7.89 -3.75 -8.43
C PHE A 192 6.95 -4.22 -9.54
N ALA A 193 7.49 -4.72 -10.66
CA ALA A 193 6.68 -5.25 -11.75
C ALA A 193 5.85 -6.45 -11.30
N VAL A 194 6.45 -7.40 -10.58
CA VAL A 194 5.74 -8.56 -10.01
C VAL A 194 4.65 -8.09 -9.05
N PHE A 195 4.97 -7.19 -8.11
CA PHE A 195 3.98 -6.60 -7.22
C PHE A 195 2.83 -5.97 -8.00
N PHE A 196 3.12 -5.13 -8.99
CA PHE A 196 2.11 -4.41 -9.75
C PHE A 196 1.22 -5.37 -10.55
N MET A 197 1.82 -6.37 -11.19
CA MET A 197 1.08 -7.41 -11.93
C MET A 197 0.18 -8.25 -11.02
N VAL A 198 0.60 -8.54 -9.78
CA VAL A 198 -0.20 -9.33 -8.84
C VAL A 198 -1.29 -8.49 -8.16
N VAL A 199 -0.97 -7.25 -7.79
CA VAL A 199 -1.81 -6.43 -6.91
C VAL A 199 -2.71 -5.47 -7.68
N HIS A 200 -2.26 -4.94 -8.81
CA HIS A 200 -2.93 -3.85 -9.52
C HIS A 200 -3.47 -4.24 -10.90
N VAL A 201 -3.07 -5.39 -11.47
CA VAL A 201 -3.65 -5.86 -12.73
C VAL A 201 -4.88 -6.71 -12.46
N GLY A 202 -5.95 -6.43 -13.20
CA GLY A 202 -7.21 -7.14 -13.16
C GLY A 202 -7.83 -7.30 -14.54
N TYR A 203 -9.12 -7.58 -14.57
CA TYR A 203 -9.89 -7.88 -15.77
C TYR A 203 -11.08 -6.92 -15.92
N ASP A 204 -11.41 -6.59 -17.16
CA ASP A 204 -12.65 -5.90 -17.52
C ASP A 204 -13.74 -6.96 -17.75
N VAL A 205 -14.62 -7.16 -16.77
CA VAL A 205 -15.72 -8.10 -16.87
C VAL A 205 -16.88 -7.40 -17.58
N ARG A 206 -17.22 -7.88 -18.78
CA ARG A 206 -18.32 -7.37 -19.59
C ARG A 206 -19.49 -8.33 -19.58
N ASP A 207 -20.68 -7.80 -19.36
CA ASP A 207 -21.92 -8.56 -19.32
C ASP A 207 -23.02 -7.81 -20.09
N PRO A 208 -23.69 -8.43 -21.08
CA PRO A 208 -24.67 -7.75 -21.92
C PRO A 208 -25.91 -7.27 -21.15
N GLU A 209 -26.25 -7.92 -20.04
CA GLU A 209 -27.41 -7.54 -19.22
C GLU A 209 -27.08 -6.46 -18.20
N ILE A 210 -25.80 -6.24 -17.88
CA ILE A 210 -25.39 -5.40 -16.75
C ILE A 210 -24.58 -4.20 -17.23
N GLY A 211 -23.58 -4.41 -18.09
CA GLY A 211 -22.56 -3.43 -18.45
C GLY A 211 -21.15 -3.98 -18.25
N SER A 212 -20.22 -3.14 -17.79
CA SER A 212 -18.86 -3.56 -17.45
C SER A 212 -18.44 -3.18 -16.04
N PHE A 213 -17.51 -3.94 -15.47
CA PHE A 213 -16.87 -3.62 -14.19
C PHE A 213 -15.48 -4.24 -14.13
N ARG A 214 -14.60 -3.67 -13.29
CA ARG A 214 -13.26 -4.21 -13.08
C ARG A 214 -13.25 -5.16 -11.88
N ALA A 215 -12.57 -6.29 -12.03
CA ALA A 215 -12.39 -7.28 -10.96
C ALA A 215 -10.98 -7.89 -11.03
N ARG A 216 -10.48 -8.46 -9.93
CA ARG A 216 -9.22 -9.24 -9.93
C ARG A 216 -9.35 -10.60 -10.62
N PHE A 217 -10.57 -11.06 -10.83
CA PHE A 217 -10.89 -12.34 -11.43
C PHE A 217 -11.50 -12.13 -12.82
N THR A 218 -11.31 -13.10 -13.72
CA THR A 218 -12.12 -13.18 -14.93
C THR A 218 -13.58 -13.49 -14.58
N ALA A 219 -14.49 -13.40 -15.55
CA ALA A 219 -15.88 -13.80 -15.34
C ALA A 219 -15.99 -15.28 -14.88
N GLU A 220 -15.21 -16.18 -15.49
CA GLU A 220 -15.15 -17.59 -15.09
C GLU A 220 -14.55 -17.75 -13.69
N GLY A 221 -13.48 -17.00 -13.39
CA GLY A 221 -12.84 -17.01 -12.07
C GLY A 221 -13.77 -16.52 -10.96
N LEU A 222 -14.62 -15.52 -11.24
CA LEU A 222 -15.68 -15.09 -10.31
C LEU A 222 -16.71 -16.20 -10.09
N ALA A 223 -17.14 -16.89 -11.16
CA ALA A 223 -18.08 -17.99 -11.03
C ALA A 223 -17.50 -19.17 -10.23
N GLU A 224 -16.21 -19.49 -10.40
CA GLU A 224 -15.50 -20.49 -9.60
C GLU A 224 -15.39 -20.08 -8.13
N ALA A 225 -14.94 -18.85 -7.86
CA ALA A 225 -14.86 -18.31 -6.51
C ALA A 225 -16.23 -18.31 -5.83
N ALA A 226 -17.30 -17.94 -6.54
CA ALA A 226 -18.66 -17.97 -6.03
C ALA A 226 -19.11 -19.39 -5.64
N ARG A 227 -18.82 -20.41 -6.47
CA ARG A 227 -19.14 -21.81 -6.14
C ARG A 227 -18.41 -22.30 -4.89
N ASP A 228 -17.11 -22.01 -4.81
CA ASP A 228 -16.31 -22.38 -3.63
C ASP A 228 -16.82 -21.68 -2.36
N ARG A 229 -17.10 -20.37 -2.42
CA ARG A 229 -17.61 -19.61 -1.26
C ARG A 229 -19.01 -20.05 -0.86
N LEU A 230 -19.87 -20.40 -1.82
CA LEU A 230 -21.19 -20.98 -1.53
C LEU A 230 -21.08 -22.26 -0.69
N GLN A 231 -20.06 -23.09 -0.93
CA GLN A 231 -19.83 -24.30 -0.15
C GLN A 231 -19.19 -23.98 1.20
N ARG A 232 -18.10 -23.21 1.20
CA ARG A 232 -17.29 -22.94 2.40
C ARG A 232 -18.03 -22.11 3.45
N TRP A 233 -18.73 -21.07 3.03
CA TRP A 233 -19.38 -20.14 3.97
C TRP A 233 -20.65 -20.68 4.61
N ARG A 234 -21.18 -21.82 4.14
CA ARG A 234 -22.25 -22.54 4.85
C ARG A 234 -21.83 -23.01 6.24
N THR A 235 -20.56 -23.41 6.38
CA THR A 235 -20.01 -23.91 7.64
C THR A 235 -19.05 -22.93 8.30
N GLN A 236 -18.42 -22.04 7.51
CA GLN A 236 -17.43 -21.08 7.99
C GLN A 236 -17.66 -19.70 7.37
N PRO A 237 -18.74 -18.99 7.74
CA PRO A 237 -19.01 -17.66 7.22
C PRO A 237 -17.93 -16.66 7.68
N PRO A 238 -17.58 -15.65 6.87
CA PRO A 238 -16.53 -14.68 7.16
C PRO A 238 -17.01 -13.59 8.14
N VAL A 239 -17.49 -13.99 9.32
CA VAL A 239 -18.05 -13.09 10.35
C VAL A 239 -16.99 -12.43 11.23
N VAL A 240 -15.78 -13.01 11.29
CA VAL A 240 -14.65 -12.44 12.04
C VAL A 240 -13.53 -12.09 11.07
N GLN A 241 -13.10 -10.85 11.13
CA GLN A 241 -11.92 -10.42 10.42
C GLN A 241 -10.65 -10.82 11.19
N ARG A 242 -9.89 -11.76 10.63
CA ARG A 242 -8.62 -12.20 11.21
C ARG A 242 -7.50 -11.34 10.66
N ARG A 243 -6.81 -10.57 11.52
CA ARG A 243 -5.68 -9.72 11.11
C ARG A 243 -4.53 -10.54 10.50
N LEU A 244 -4.24 -11.71 11.08
CA LEU A 244 -3.30 -12.69 10.51
C LEU A 244 -4.08 -13.73 9.73
N GLY A 245 -4.60 -13.32 8.58
CA GLY A 245 -5.34 -14.17 7.65
C GLY A 245 -4.93 -13.86 6.23
N ARG A 246 -5.22 -14.77 5.31
CA ARG A 246 -5.15 -14.47 3.88
C ARG A 246 -6.38 -13.66 3.50
N GLU A 247 -6.16 -12.49 2.90
CA GLU A 247 -7.25 -11.65 2.40
C GLU A 247 -8.14 -12.41 1.41
N ASP A 248 -9.46 -12.26 1.60
CA ASP A 248 -10.46 -12.83 0.69
C ASP A 248 -10.88 -11.78 -0.33
N HIS A 249 -10.06 -11.60 -1.38
CA HIS A 249 -10.29 -10.55 -2.37
C HIS A 249 -11.66 -10.62 -3.05
N TYR A 250 -12.27 -11.81 -3.15
CA TYR A 250 -13.63 -11.98 -3.66
C TYR A 250 -14.66 -11.33 -2.74
N LEU A 251 -14.54 -11.54 -1.41
CA LEU A 251 -15.40 -10.89 -0.43
C LEU A 251 -15.19 -9.38 -0.44
N THR A 252 -13.94 -8.93 -0.46
CA THR A 252 -13.61 -7.50 -0.46
C THR A 252 -14.16 -6.77 -1.68
N GLU A 253 -14.01 -7.34 -2.89
CA GLU A 253 -14.63 -6.81 -4.11
C GLU A 253 -16.14 -6.74 -4.03
N ALA A 254 -16.79 -7.82 -3.55
CA ALA A 254 -18.23 -7.83 -3.37
C ALA A 254 -18.71 -6.75 -2.38
N LEU A 255 -18.01 -6.54 -1.28
CA LEU A 255 -18.37 -5.51 -0.29
C LEU A 255 -18.25 -4.09 -0.85
N TRP A 256 -17.29 -3.84 -1.76
CA TRP A 256 -17.25 -2.58 -2.51
C TRP A 256 -18.48 -2.38 -3.39
N HIS A 257 -18.91 -3.43 -4.10
CA HIS A 257 -20.16 -3.39 -4.90
C HIS A 257 -21.39 -3.18 -4.01
N VAL A 258 -21.46 -3.81 -2.82
CA VAL A 258 -22.53 -3.56 -1.84
C VAL A 258 -22.54 -2.09 -1.41
N GLN A 259 -21.38 -1.53 -1.08
CA GLN A 259 -21.27 -0.13 -0.68
C GLN A 259 -21.72 0.81 -1.81
N ARG A 260 -21.22 0.59 -3.04
CA ARG A 260 -21.57 1.39 -4.21
C ARG A 260 -23.06 1.31 -4.53
N ARG A 261 -23.66 0.11 -4.47
CA ARG A 261 -25.10 -0.13 -4.60
C ARG A 261 -25.88 0.72 -3.60
N ASN A 262 -25.53 0.64 -2.32
CA ASN A 262 -26.25 1.31 -1.25
C ASN A 262 -26.10 2.84 -1.35
N GLN A 263 -24.91 3.34 -1.70
CA GLN A 263 -24.68 4.77 -1.95
C GLN A 263 -25.52 5.29 -3.12
N ALA A 264 -25.56 4.57 -4.24
CA ALA A 264 -26.39 4.93 -5.39
C ALA A 264 -27.89 4.97 -5.02
N TRP A 265 -28.36 3.97 -4.26
CA TRP A 265 -29.73 3.92 -3.77
C TRP A 265 -30.07 5.13 -2.89
N SER A 266 -29.22 5.42 -1.89
CA SER A 266 -29.39 6.58 -1.00
C SER A 266 -29.33 7.92 -1.74
N ALA A 267 -28.60 8.00 -2.85
CA ALA A 267 -28.55 9.18 -3.71
C ALA A 267 -29.74 9.30 -4.68
N GLY A 268 -30.68 8.35 -4.65
CA GLY A 268 -31.83 8.31 -5.59
C GLY A 268 -31.48 7.77 -6.98
N ASP A 269 -30.25 7.33 -7.22
CA ASP A 269 -29.81 6.70 -8.47
C ASP A 269 -30.19 5.21 -8.47
N ALA A 270 -31.49 4.95 -8.62
CA ALA A 270 -32.04 3.60 -8.63
C ALA A 270 -31.50 2.76 -9.80
N ALA A 271 -31.11 3.38 -10.92
CA ALA A 271 -30.56 2.67 -12.07
C ALA A 271 -29.16 2.13 -11.77
N ALA A 272 -28.23 2.96 -11.26
CA ALA A 272 -26.91 2.48 -10.87
C ALA A 272 -27.01 1.45 -9.72
N ALA A 273 -27.89 1.70 -8.74
CA ALA A 273 -28.11 0.76 -7.64
C ALA A 273 -28.61 -0.60 -8.15
N TRP A 274 -29.54 -0.61 -9.11
CA TRP A 274 -30.01 -1.84 -9.73
C TRP A 274 -28.87 -2.58 -10.45
N ARG A 275 -28.04 -1.88 -11.23
CA ARG A 275 -26.91 -2.49 -11.95
C ARG A 275 -25.87 -3.09 -11.00
N GLU A 276 -25.51 -2.40 -9.93
CA GLU A 276 -24.63 -2.94 -8.89
C GLU A 276 -25.23 -4.16 -8.21
N ASN A 277 -26.54 -4.14 -7.92
CA ASN A 277 -27.23 -5.30 -7.39
C ASN A 277 -27.20 -6.49 -8.37
N ARG A 278 -27.27 -6.25 -9.69
CA ARG A 278 -27.13 -7.31 -10.69
C ARG A 278 -25.72 -7.88 -10.76
N ILE A 279 -24.67 -7.06 -10.60
CA ILE A 279 -23.29 -7.54 -10.45
C ILE A 279 -23.22 -8.49 -9.25
N LEU A 280 -23.76 -8.08 -8.11
CA LEU A 280 -23.77 -8.90 -6.89
C LEU A 280 -24.55 -10.21 -7.07
N GLU A 281 -25.73 -10.17 -7.68
CA GLU A 281 -26.55 -11.37 -7.90
C GLU A 281 -25.91 -12.37 -8.87
N LYS A 282 -25.20 -11.88 -9.89
CA LYS A 282 -24.62 -12.74 -10.94
C LYS A 282 -23.24 -13.26 -10.56
N PHE A 283 -22.37 -12.40 -10.01
CA PHE A 283 -20.96 -12.72 -9.79
C PHE A 283 -20.59 -12.89 -8.32
N TYR A 284 -21.36 -12.33 -7.39
CA TYR A 284 -21.04 -12.32 -5.96
C TYR A 284 -22.14 -12.92 -5.05
N ALA A 285 -23.02 -13.75 -5.59
CA ALA A 285 -24.24 -14.20 -4.91
C ALA A 285 -24.05 -14.70 -3.46
N PRO A 286 -23.01 -15.52 -3.13
CA PRO A 286 -22.74 -15.94 -1.75
C PRO A 286 -22.66 -14.81 -0.72
N VAL A 287 -22.20 -13.61 -1.11
CA VAL A 287 -22.05 -12.45 -0.20
C VAL A 287 -23.42 -11.87 0.16
N LEU A 288 -24.43 -12.05 -0.69
CA LEU A 288 -25.78 -11.56 -0.40
C LEU A 288 -26.44 -12.34 0.73
N ASP A 289 -26.15 -13.63 0.86
CA ASP A 289 -26.85 -14.55 1.77
C ASP A 289 -26.04 -14.91 3.02
N ALA A 290 -24.70 -14.95 2.91
CA ALA A 290 -23.86 -15.32 4.04
C ALA A 290 -23.67 -14.14 5.00
N PRO A 291 -23.70 -14.38 6.33
CA PRO A 291 -23.21 -13.43 7.31
C PRO A 291 -21.75 -13.04 7.02
N THR A 292 -21.44 -11.75 7.13
CA THR A 292 -20.09 -11.21 6.96
C THR A 292 -19.74 -10.34 8.16
N TYR A 293 -18.46 -10.01 8.33
CA TYR A 293 -18.03 -9.03 9.34
C TYR A 293 -18.68 -7.65 9.15
N ALA A 294 -19.20 -7.34 7.96
CA ALA A 294 -19.88 -6.08 7.65
C ALA A 294 -21.40 -6.13 7.92
N ALA A 295 -22.03 -7.31 7.83
CA ALA A 295 -23.46 -7.48 8.08
C ALA A 295 -23.80 -8.91 8.52
N ALA A 296 -24.40 -9.05 9.70
CA ALA A 296 -24.76 -10.34 10.29
C ALA A 296 -25.88 -11.07 9.53
N ALA A 297 -26.78 -10.34 8.87
CA ALA A 297 -27.91 -10.90 8.12
C ALA A 297 -27.63 -11.11 6.62
N GLY A 298 -26.38 -10.88 6.18
CA GLY A 298 -26.05 -10.79 4.76
C GLY A 298 -26.39 -9.42 4.15
N HIS A 299 -26.33 -9.35 2.82
CA HIS A 299 -26.42 -8.10 2.06
C HIS A 299 -27.54 -8.09 1.02
N ARG A 300 -28.42 -9.10 1.02
CA ARG A 300 -29.56 -9.20 0.10
C ARG A 300 -30.58 -8.10 0.35
N TRP A 301 -31.03 -7.43 -0.71
CA TRP A 301 -32.17 -6.52 -0.62
C TRP A 301 -33.48 -7.27 -0.35
N PRO A 302 -34.41 -6.69 0.43
CA PRO A 302 -35.79 -7.13 0.47
C PRO A 302 -36.40 -7.21 -0.94
N ALA A 303 -37.30 -8.16 -1.16
CA ALA A 303 -37.92 -8.37 -2.47
C ALA A 303 -38.64 -7.12 -3.00
N SER A 304 -39.28 -6.34 -2.12
CA SER A 304 -39.94 -5.08 -2.48
C SER A 304 -38.96 -4.02 -2.98
N GLN A 305 -37.87 -3.79 -2.25
CA GLN A 305 -36.82 -2.84 -2.65
C GLN A 305 -36.16 -3.26 -3.97
N ARG A 306 -35.89 -4.56 -4.14
CA ARG A 306 -35.36 -5.12 -5.38
C ARG A 306 -36.30 -4.87 -6.57
N ALA A 307 -37.61 -5.10 -6.38
CA ALA A 307 -38.61 -4.86 -7.42
C ALA A 307 -38.75 -3.38 -7.77
N GLU A 308 -38.69 -2.49 -6.78
CA GLU A 308 -38.70 -1.04 -6.97
C GLU A 308 -37.47 -0.57 -7.77
N ALA A 309 -36.28 -1.05 -7.42
CA ALA A 309 -35.06 -0.74 -8.15
C ALA A 309 -35.12 -1.25 -9.60
N ALA A 310 -35.63 -2.47 -9.82
CA ALA A 310 -35.81 -3.03 -11.15
C ALA A 310 -36.78 -2.20 -12.01
N GLY A 311 -37.90 -1.74 -11.44
CA GLY A 311 -38.89 -0.92 -12.14
C GLY A 311 -38.38 0.48 -12.53
N ARG A 312 -37.35 0.97 -11.84
CA ARG A 312 -36.71 2.28 -12.13
C ARG A 312 -35.41 2.16 -12.94
N GLY A 313 -34.87 0.96 -13.11
CA GLY A 313 -33.61 0.72 -13.79
C GLY A 313 -33.74 0.82 -15.31
N VAL A 314 -33.19 1.89 -15.91
CA VAL A 314 -33.19 2.10 -17.37
C VAL A 314 -32.04 1.35 -18.05
N ALA A 315 -32.23 0.96 -19.32
CA ALA A 315 -31.34 0.16 -20.16
C ALA A 315 -30.05 0.88 -20.65
N ALA A 316 -29.56 1.91 -19.96
CA ALA A 316 -28.32 2.57 -20.37
C ALA A 316 -27.10 1.65 -20.14
N PRO A 317 -26.03 1.77 -20.96
CA PRO A 317 -24.74 1.17 -20.67
C PRO A 317 -24.25 1.61 -19.29
N TYR A 318 -23.80 0.66 -18.49
CA TYR A 318 -23.31 0.92 -17.14
C TYR A 318 -21.86 0.47 -17.02
N ALA A 319 -21.00 1.31 -16.43
CA ALA A 319 -19.64 0.95 -16.06
C ALA A 319 -19.50 1.16 -14.55
N SER A 320 -19.35 0.08 -13.80
CA SER A 320 -19.17 0.18 -12.34
C SER A 320 -17.79 0.75 -12.03
N THR A 321 -17.77 1.69 -11.08
CA THR A 321 -16.56 2.23 -10.46
C THR A 321 -16.47 1.85 -8.99
N ALA A 322 -17.09 0.74 -8.58
CA ALA A 322 -17.20 0.35 -7.17
C ALA A 322 -15.83 0.11 -6.53
N TYR A 323 -14.86 -0.38 -7.29
CA TYR A 323 -13.56 -0.74 -6.77
C TYR A 323 -12.77 0.51 -6.33
N ALA A 324 -12.43 0.59 -5.04
CA ALA A 324 -11.79 1.77 -4.45
C ALA A 324 -10.37 2.02 -4.96
N TYR A 325 -9.68 0.95 -5.39
CA TYR A 325 -8.31 1.02 -5.90
C TYR A 325 -8.30 0.95 -7.43
N PRO A 326 -7.37 1.60 -8.13
CA PRO A 326 -7.28 1.44 -9.57
C PRO A 326 -6.81 0.01 -9.90
N LEU A 327 -7.68 -0.78 -10.55
CA LEU A 327 -7.27 -1.95 -11.32
C LEU A 327 -6.94 -1.52 -12.74
N TYR A 328 -5.78 -1.94 -13.23
CA TYR A 328 -5.34 -1.76 -14.59
C TYR A 328 -5.68 -3.02 -15.36
N VAL A 329 -6.32 -2.86 -16.51
CA VAL A 329 -6.67 -3.96 -17.39
C VAL A 329 -5.65 -4.00 -18.52
N TRP A 330 -5.23 -5.20 -18.91
CA TRP A 330 -4.45 -5.33 -20.12
C TRP A 330 -5.35 -4.99 -21.31
N PRO A 331 -4.90 -4.13 -22.25
CA PRO A 331 -5.66 -3.89 -23.45
C PRO A 331 -5.85 -5.23 -24.17
N ASP A 332 -7.09 -5.53 -24.58
CA ASP A 332 -7.46 -6.74 -25.33
C ASP A 332 -6.67 -6.89 -26.65
N ARG A 333 -5.95 -5.85 -27.06
CA ARG A 333 -5.02 -5.87 -28.17
C ARG A 333 -3.61 -6.04 -27.62
N PRO A 334 -2.97 -7.20 -27.82
CA PRO A 334 -1.56 -7.27 -27.58
C PRO A 334 -0.88 -6.34 -28.61
N LEU A 335 0.21 -5.69 -28.21
CA LEU A 335 1.05 -4.86 -29.06
C LEU A 335 1.76 -5.71 -30.14
N TRP A 336 1.04 -6.47 -30.98
CA TRP A 336 1.58 -7.21 -32.11
C TRP A 336 0.58 -7.26 -33.25
#